data_AF-A0A954V8J8-F1
#
_entry.id   AF-A0A954V8J8-F1
#
_cell.length_a   1.000
_cell.length_b   1.000
_cell.length_c   1.000
_cell.angle_alpha   90.00
_cell.angle_beta   90.00
_cell.angle_gamma   90.00
#
_symmetry.space_group_name_H-M   'P 1'
#
loop_
_entity.id
_entity.type
_entity.pdbx_description
1 polymer ?
#
loop_
_entity_poly.entity_id
_entity_poly.type
_entity_poly.pdbx_seq_one_letter_code
_entity_poly.pdbx_strand_id
1 'polypeptide(L)'
;MYLPQAEKHTSSTVREILDELVLSLDTLLQGTEDSNQTAGSIGNAKKLIAALPLATDDFCTASNRMRNAVRYFNSGERGAAKYELRLLLASLRNNFRQ
;
A
#
# COMPACT_ATOMS: atom_id res chain seq x y z
N MET A 1 1.83 -14.74 -38.18
CA MET A 1 2.43 -13.80 -37.20
C MET A 1 1.47 -13.69 -36.02
N TYR A 2 1.82 -14.28 -34.89
CA TYR A 2 1.06 -14.14 -33.65
C TYR A 2 1.46 -12.81 -32.98
N LEU A 3 0.46 -11.98 -32.62
CA LEU A 3 0.68 -10.76 -31.86
C LEU A 3 1.08 -11.10 -30.40
N PRO A 4 1.99 -10.33 -29.78
CA PRO A 4 2.65 -10.73 -28.54
C PRO A 4 1.75 -10.56 -27.31
N GLN A 5 1.91 -11.49 -26.36
CA GLN A 5 1.20 -11.64 -25.08
C GLN A 5 1.38 -10.49 -24.05
N ALA A 6 1.77 -9.29 -24.50
CA ALA A 6 2.23 -8.21 -23.61
C ALA A 6 1.13 -7.66 -22.68
N GLU A 7 -0.14 -7.67 -23.11
CA GLU A 7 -1.22 -7.05 -22.31
C GLU A 7 -1.66 -7.88 -21.10
N LYS A 8 -1.47 -9.21 -21.11
CA LYS A 8 -1.85 -10.05 -19.96
C LYS A 8 -0.84 -9.98 -18.81
N HIS A 9 0.44 -9.74 -19.11
CA HIS A 9 1.49 -9.75 -18.08
C HIS A 9 1.43 -8.52 -17.17
N THR A 10 1.18 -7.33 -17.73
CA THR A 10 1.15 -6.09 -16.94
C THR A 10 0.02 -6.08 -15.92
N SER A 11 -1.14 -6.66 -16.27
CA SER A 11 -2.28 -6.78 -15.36
C SER A 11 -2.04 -7.77 -14.22
N SER A 12 -1.30 -8.87 -14.44
CA SER A 12 -0.95 -9.80 -13.35
C SER A 12 0.02 -9.14 -12.38
N THR A 13 1.03 -8.41 -12.89
CA THR A 13 2.03 -7.73 -12.05
C THR A 13 1.42 -6.63 -11.18
N VAL A 14 0.52 -5.80 -11.72
CA VAL A 14 -0.15 -4.75 -10.91
C VAL A 14 -1.01 -5.36 -9.82
N ARG A 15 -1.72 -6.45 -10.12
CA ARG A 15 -2.55 -7.16 -9.15
C ARG A 15 -1.71 -7.82 -8.06
N GLU A 16 -0.59 -8.43 -8.41
CA GLU A 16 0.38 -8.99 -7.47
C GLU A 16 0.94 -7.92 -6.52
N ILE A 17 1.33 -6.76 -7.06
CA ILE A 17 1.80 -5.61 -6.24
C ILE A 17 0.70 -5.14 -5.28
N LEU A 18 -0.56 -5.09 -5.74
CA LEU A 18 -1.69 -4.73 -4.89
C LEU A 18 -1.91 -5.74 -3.78
N ASP A 19 -1.94 -7.04 -4.10
CA ASP A 19 -2.16 -8.09 -3.11
C ASP A 19 -1.04 -8.07 -2.06
N GLU A 20 0.22 -7.91 -2.47
CA GLU A 20 1.35 -7.77 -1.54
C GLU A 20 1.26 -6.50 -0.67
N LEU A 21 0.79 -5.40 -1.27
CA LEU A 21 0.58 -4.15 -0.54
C LEU A 21 -0.53 -4.31 0.50
N VAL A 22 -1.65 -4.96 0.14
CA VAL A 22 -2.75 -5.24 1.06
C VAL A 22 -2.25 -6.10 2.23
N LEU A 23 -1.48 -7.15 1.99
CA LEU A 23 -0.90 -7.99 3.04
C LEU A 23 0.03 -7.20 3.98
N SER A 24 0.84 -6.31 3.41
CA SER A 24 1.74 -5.43 4.18
C SER A 24 0.93 -4.46 5.05
N LEU A 25 -0.14 -3.88 4.53
CA LEU A 25 -1.03 -2.98 5.27
C LEU A 25 -1.84 -3.71 6.34
N ASP A 26 -2.32 -4.92 6.07
CA ASP A 26 -3.03 -5.75 7.05
C ASP A 26 -2.12 -6.14 8.22
N THR A 27 -0.85 -6.48 7.95
CA THR A 27 0.15 -6.72 8.99
C THR A 27 0.30 -5.50 9.91
N LEU A 28 0.37 -4.30 9.33
CA LEU A 28 0.43 -3.04 10.09
C LEU A 28 -0.87 -2.76 10.86
N LEU A 29 -2.03 -3.10 10.30
CA LEU A 29 -3.33 -2.93 10.95
C LEU A 29 -3.54 -3.88 12.14
N GLN A 30 -3.01 -5.10 12.05
CA GLN A 30 -3.02 -6.05 13.17
C GLN A 30 -2.18 -5.53 14.34
N GLY A 31 -1.14 -4.74 14.06
CA GLY A 31 -0.38 -4.03 15.08
C GLY A 31 0.51 -4.98 15.87
N THR A 32 1.43 -5.63 15.15
CA THR A 32 2.43 -6.53 15.72
C THR A 32 3.28 -5.79 16.75
N GLU A 33 3.59 -6.44 17.88
CA GLU A 33 4.50 -5.88 18.90
C GLU A 33 5.97 -5.93 18.46
N ASP A 34 6.25 -6.63 17.36
CA ASP A 34 7.59 -6.73 16.77
C ASP A 34 7.89 -5.47 15.96
N SER A 35 8.80 -4.64 16.51
CA SER A 35 9.26 -3.41 15.89
C SER A 35 9.98 -3.63 14.56
N ASN A 36 10.70 -4.75 14.40
CA ASN A 36 11.42 -5.06 13.16
C ASN A 36 10.44 -5.48 12.06
N GLN A 37 9.45 -6.29 12.40
CA GLN A 37 8.39 -6.67 11.47
C GLN A 37 7.57 -5.44 11.03
N THR A 38 7.27 -4.54 11.96
CA THR A 38 6.56 -3.28 11.68
C THR A 38 7.37 -2.40 10.74
N ALA A 39 8.67 -2.21 11.02
CA ALA A 39 9.56 -1.42 10.16
C ALA A 39 9.70 -2.01 8.75
N GLY A 40 9.84 -3.34 8.65
CA GLY A 40 9.88 -4.06 7.39
C GLY A 40 8.60 -3.87 6.57
N SER A 41 7.44 -4.00 7.22
CA SER A 41 6.13 -3.82 6.57
C SER A 41 5.90 -2.39 6.10
N ILE A 42 6.34 -1.39 6.88
CA ILE A 42 6.34 0.03 6.47
C ILE A 42 7.21 0.25 5.23
N GLY A 43 8.43 -0.30 5.25
CA GLY A 43 9.36 -0.21 4.13
C GLY A 43 8.79 -0.85 2.86
N ASN A 44 8.19 -2.03 3.00
CA ASN A 44 7.59 -2.75 1.88
C ASN A 44 6.40 -1.99 1.29
N ALA A 45 5.47 -1.55 2.14
CA ALA A 45 4.30 -0.79 1.70
C ALA A 45 4.69 0.48 0.92
N LYS A 46 5.72 1.22 1.37
CA LYS A 46 6.22 2.40 0.65
C LYS A 46 6.77 2.06 -0.74
N LYS A 47 7.53 0.97 -0.86
CA LYS A 47 8.08 0.51 -2.15
C LYS A 47 6.97 0.12 -3.11
N LEU A 48 5.98 -0.64 -2.63
CA LEU A 48 4.86 -1.11 -3.44
C LEU A 48 3.97 0.04 -3.90
N ILE A 49 3.68 1.03 -3.04
CA ILE A 49 2.95 2.26 -3.46
C ILE A 49 3.67 2.99 -4.59
N ALA A 50 5.02 3.07 -4.54
CA ALA A 50 5.81 3.70 -5.60
C ALA A 50 5.88 2.89 -6.90
N ALA A 51 5.63 1.58 -6.84
CA ALA A 51 5.59 0.70 -8.00
C ALA A 51 4.21 0.64 -8.68
N LEU A 52 3.15 1.11 -8.00
CA LEU A 52 1.80 1.12 -8.57
C LEU A 52 1.65 2.21 -9.64
N PRO A 53 0.97 1.91 -10.76
CA PRO A 53 0.69 2.89 -11.81
C PRO A 53 -0.48 3.81 -11.40
N LEU A 54 -0.29 4.58 -10.33
CA LEU A 54 -1.26 5.54 -9.82
C LEU A 54 -1.19 6.85 -10.60
N ALA A 55 -2.35 7.52 -10.76
CA ALA A 55 -2.34 8.92 -11.17
C ALA A 55 -1.59 9.77 -10.12
N THR A 56 -1.04 10.91 -10.52
CA THR A 56 -0.21 11.75 -9.65
C THR A 56 -0.92 12.13 -8.35
N ASP A 57 -2.20 12.51 -8.43
CA ASP A 57 -3.00 12.90 -7.27
C ASP A 57 -3.25 11.72 -6.31
N ASP A 58 -3.50 10.54 -6.85
CA ASP A 58 -3.66 9.30 -6.08
C ASP A 58 -2.36 8.89 -5.41
N PHE A 59 -1.24 8.98 -6.12
CA PHE A 59 0.09 8.71 -5.57
C PHE A 59 0.43 9.68 -4.42
N CYS A 60 0.16 10.99 -4.61
CA CYS A 60 0.33 11.99 -3.57
C CYS A 60 -0.53 11.69 -2.34
N THR A 61 -1.79 11.31 -2.56
CA THR A 61 -2.71 10.93 -1.48
C THR A 61 -2.21 9.69 -0.75
N ALA A 62 -1.89 8.61 -1.46
CA ALA A 62 -1.39 7.37 -0.88
C ALA A 62 -0.11 7.59 -0.07
N SER A 63 0.84 8.36 -0.62
CA SER A 63 2.09 8.72 0.05
C SER A 63 1.86 9.54 1.33
N ASN A 64 0.92 10.48 1.30
CA ASN A 64 0.58 11.29 2.47
C ASN A 64 -0.09 10.45 3.56
N ARG A 65 -1.04 9.58 3.20
CA ARG A 65 -1.68 8.64 4.14
C ARG A 65 -0.64 7.73 4.81
N MET A 66 0.27 7.17 4.01
CA MET A 66 1.36 6.34 4.53
C MET A 66 2.30 7.12 5.47
N ARG A 67 2.65 8.37 5.11
CA ARG A 67 3.49 9.23 5.96
C ARG A 67 2.81 9.53 7.30
N ASN A 68 1.52 9.86 7.28
CA ASN A 68 0.75 10.11 8.50
C ASN A 68 0.66 8.85 9.37
N ALA A 69 0.37 7.68 8.77
CA ALA A 69 0.33 6.42 9.51
C ALA A 69 1.65 6.14 10.24
N VAL A 70 2.79 6.30 9.57
CA VAL A 70 4.12 6.14 10.17
C VAL A 70 4.35 7.14 11.31
N ARG A 71 3.98 8.41 11.10
CA ARG A 71 4.09 9.44 12.15
C ARG A 71 3.29 9.05 13.39
N TYR A 72 2.06 8.57 13.21
CA TYR A 72 1.18 8.15 14.29
C TYR A 72 1.65 6.86 14.99
N PHE A 73 2.27 5.93 14.27
CA PHE A 73 2.93 4.79 14.92
C PHE A 73 4.07 5.25 15.83
N ASN A 74 4.90 6.17 15.35
CA ASN A 74 6.05 6.68 16.11
C ASN A 74 5.64 7.53 17.31
N SER A 75 4.48 8.21 17.26
CA SER A 75 3.93 8.95 18.41
C SER A 75 3.15 8.07 19.39
N GLY A 76 2.98 6.77 19.12
CA GLY A 76 2.17 5.86 19.92
C GLY A 76 0.66 5.98 19.70
N GLU A 77 0.22 6.84 18.78
CA GLU A 77 -1.19 7.06 18.41
C GLU A 77 -1.70 5.95 17.47
N ARG A 78 -1.68 4.70 17.94
CA ARG A 78 -2.01 3.50 17.15
C ARG A 78 -3.39 3.57 16.49
N GLY A 79 -4.37 4.18 17.13
CA GLY A 79 -5.72 4.37 16.56
C GLY A 79 -5.70 5.26 15.30
N ALA A 80 -5.00 6.39 15.36
CA ALA A 80 -4.83 7.30 14.22
C ALA A 80 -4.01 6.65 13.10
N ALA A 81 -2.96 5.90 13.45
CA ALA A 81 -2.19 5.14 12.47
C ALA A 81 -3.07 4.13 11.71
N LYS A 82 -3.86 3.32 12.42
CA LYS A 82 -4.78 2.36 11.81
C LYS A 82 -5.86 3.04 10.97
N TYR A 83 -6.35 4.20 11.38
CA TYR A 83 -7.30 4.98 10.59
C TYR A 83 -6.71 5.40 9.24
N GLU A 84 -5.51 5.96 9.22
CA GLU A 84 -4.83 6.35 7.97
C GLU A 84 -4.56 5.16 7.05
N LEU A 85 -4.17 3.99 7.62
CA LEU A 85 -3.98 2.77 6.84
C LEU A 85 -5.29 2.25 6.22
N ARG A 86 -6.42 2.37 6.93
CA ARG A 86 -7.73 2.00 6.37
C ARG A 86 -8.14 2.93 5.22
N LEU A 87 -7.88 4.24 5.35
CA LEU A 87 -8.13 5.20 4.28
C LEU A 87 -7.25 4.91 3.06
N LEU A 88 -5.98 4.60 3.28
CA LEU A 88 -5.07 4.17 2.22
C LEU A 88 -5.61 2.94 1.50
N LEU A 89 -5.98 1.89 2.23
CA LEU A 89 -6.52 0.66 1.65
C LEU A 89 -7.81 0.92 0.85
N ALA A 90 -8.70 1.76 1.36
CA ALA A 90 -9.93 2.14 0.66
C ALA A 90 -9.65 2.91 -0.64
N SER A 91 -8.71 3.86 -0.61
CA SER A 91 -8.33 4.64 -1.80
C SER A 91 -7.73 3.75 -2.90
N LEU A 92 -6.84 2.83 -2.53
CA LEU A 92 -6.23 1.89 -3.47
C LEU A 92 -7.29 0.97 -4.08
N ARG A 93 -8.19 0.41 -3.27
CA ARG A 93 -9.28 -0.43 -3.78
C ARG A 93 -10.18 0.32 -4.75
N ASN A 94 -10.46 1.60 -4.52
CA ASN A 94 -11.28 2.40 -5.43
C ASN A 94 -10.58 2.65 -6.77
N ASN A 95 -9.27 2.88 -6.75
CA ASN A 95 -8.48 3.13 -7.96
C ASN A 95 -8.36 1.91 -8.88
N PHE A 96 -8.42 0.70 -8.35
CA PHE A 96 -8.29 -0.54 -9.13
C PHE A 96 -9.59 -1.34 -9.26
N ARG A 97 -10.74 -0.72 -8.97
CA ARG A 97 -12.08 -1.33 -9.14
C ARG A 97 -12.71 -1.04 -10.51
N GLN A 98 -12.06 -0.23 -11.34
CA GLN A 98 -12.48 0.13 -12.69
C GLN A 98 -11.93 -0.86 -13.71
#